data_AF-A0AAR5QAZ6-F1
#
_entry.id   AF-A0AAR5QAZ6-F1
#
_cell.length_a   1.000
_cell.length_b   1.000
_cell.length_c   1.000
_cell.angle_alpha   90.00
_cell.angle_beta   90.00
_cell.angle_gamma   90.00
#
_symmetry.space_group_name_H-M   'P 1'
#
loop_
_entity.id
_entity.type
_entity.pdbx_description
1 polymer ?
#
loop_
_entity_poly.entity_id
_entity_poly.type
_entity_poly.pdbx_seq_one_letter_code
_entity_poly.pdbx_strand_id
1 'polypeptide(L)'
;MDSRWFLFPGQTLENTKISDRQHALHITKTGWDGITKHLDRKKILQEAADKEAAIKRYLDEGSKNMTKEWENSLENVRKRKEEERVQLLEKKKEERQLRFLELRKEQEEIREKYMEKVKKQIFMTTGHARDLTSALVTSEILFERQKQQEFMEKLKQHEKDENQKYLEIQQQKAEEEMVAEAEKAKKRFEKQMEHSEKLKQNIEEKAKHEKAMRVERAKKEALDNIEAVKEMEKLEKLQTDEKIRRKKELFEDKKKYLQKDREIKQQKIKEEKELDEVIEIYKEAKHRIDCMKQERVQEMRDAVLKKQEKIAAMVMAEQMDKSEAEEKIIKKAMAEKEAAELEKMQSKKEFEAKMKQERLQNRAEVLRVEEEKTRRQDEIKKWELLNRYKVDENVKKYEQAKKEEMWKKVIKYRKELCEQMEDERLEQQREKELDNALQKPCVEEEDSKFFEYAEEVLQLAKKKGRTTIPIERVIVKYMKEMNITGDKHEQQTNPCKSTISLDMKKLQKSKNKPCRCFHSKA
;
A
#
# COMPACT_ATOMS: atom_id res chain seq x y z
N MET A 1 59.88 69.54 -102.92
CA MET A 1 60.30 68.22 -102.39
C MET A 1 61.40 67.79 -103.31
N ASP A 2 62.62 67.96 -102.86
CA ASP A 2 63.75 68.09 -103.78
C ASP A 2 64.64 66.87 -103.56
N SER A 3 64.76 66.04 -104.59
CA SER A 3 65.58 64.82 -104.55
C SER A 3 67.05 65.18 -104.76
N ARG A 4 67.91 64.73 -103.86
CA ARG A 4 69.38 64.78 -104.04
C ARG A 4 69.97 63.40 -103.81
N TRP A 5 71.20 63.20 -104.28
CA TRP A 5 71.98 62.01 -103.96
C TRP A 5 72.50 62.12 -102.52
N PHE A 6 72.28 61.08 -101.74
CA PHE A 6 72.89 60.89 -100.43
C PHE A 6 74.28 60.27 -100.64
N LEU A 7 75.29 60.87 -100.02
CA LEU A 7 76.69 60.42 -100.05
C LEU A 7 77.19 60.34 -98.61
N PHE A 8 77.94 59.29 -98.28
CA PHE A 8 78.55 59.19 -96.95
C PHE A 8 79.77 60.11 -96.83
N PRO A 9 80.14 60.56 -95.62
CA PRO A 9 81.28 61.45 -95.42
C PRO A 9 82.57 60.92 -96.06
N GLY A 10 83.25 61.75 -96.85
CA GLY A 10 84.45 61.39 -97.61
C GLY A 10 84.18 60.80 -99.01
N GLN A 11 82.94 60.45 -99.36
CA GLN A 11 82.59 60.03 -100.72
C GLN A 11 82.27 61.23 -101.61
N THR A 12 82.98 61.37 -102.73
CA THR A 12 82.60 62.28 -103.83
C THR A 12 81.81 61.51 -104.89
N LEU A 13 81.08 62.25 -105.75
CA LEU A 13 80.43 61.67 -106.92
C LEU A 13 81.44 60.96 -107.83
N GLU A 14 82.60 61.57 -108.07
CA GLU A 14 83.62 61.04 -108.98
C GLU A 14 84.25 59.72 -108.51
N ASN A 15 84.44 59.54 -107.20
CA ASN A 15 84.98 58.29 -106.62
C ASN A 15 83.91 57.24 -106.27
N THR A 16 82.64 57.47 -106.59
CA THR A 16 81.54 56.50 -106.34
C THR A 16 80.83 56.09 -107.63
N LYS A 17 80.70 54.78 -107.86
CA LYS A 17 79.92 54.23 -108.98
C LYS A 17 78.46 54.65 -108.84
N ILE A 18 77.82 54.93 -109.97
CA ILE A 18 76.45 55.45 -110.02
C ILE A 18 75.43 54.48 -109.41
N SER A 19 75.69 53.17 -109.49
CA SER A 19 74.91 52.10 -108.85
C SER A 19 74.78 52.22 -107.33
N ASP A 20 75.77 52.84 -106.67
CA ASP A 20 75.93 52.77 -105.21
C ASP A 20 75.42 54.06 -104.53
N ARG A 21 74.97 55.04 -105.32
CA ARG A 21 74.41 56.32 -104.84
C ARG A 21 72.93 56.16 -104.54
N GLN A 22 72.51 56.51 -103.33
CA GLN A 22 71.10 56.45 -102.92
C GLN A 22 70.44 57.83 -103.03
N HIS A 23 69.12 57.90 -103.25
CA HIS A 23 68.37 59.16 -103.22
C HIS A 23 67.87 59.47 -101.81
N ALA A 24 68.00 60.74 -101.41
CA ALA A 24 67.31 61.31 -100.25
C ALA A 24 66.28 62.37 -100.68
N LEU A 25 65.15 62.42 -99.96
CA LEU A 25 64.03 63.32 -100.23
C LEU A 25 63.80 64.23 -99.01
N HIS A 26 63.96 65.54 -99.18
CA HIS A 26 63.73 66.50 -98.08
C HIS A 26 62.29 67.05 -98.07
N ILE A 27 61.72 67.14 -96.86
CA ILE A 27 60.42 67.77 -96.55
C ILE A 27 60.63 68.91 -95.54
N THR A 28 59.73 69.89 -95.53
CA THR A 28 59.73 70.99 -94.55
C THR A 28 58.96 70.62 -93.27
N LYS A 29 59.36 71.20 -92.14
CA LYS A 29 58.73 70.92 -90.83
C LYS A 29 57.23 71.26 -90.79
N THR A 30 56.79 72.32 -91.46
CA THR A 30 55.37 72.69 -91.55
C THR A 30 54.53 71.66 -92.30
N GLY A 31 55.09 70.99 -93.32
CA GLY A 31 54.44 69.85 -93.98
C GLY A 31 54.30 68.65 -93.04
N TRP A 32 55.34 68.37 -92.25
CA TRP A 32 55.32 67.31 -91.24
C TRP A 32 54.31 67.56 -90.11
N ASP A 33 54.26 68.79 -89.58
CA ASP A 33 53.33 69.19 -88.51
C ASP A 33 51.86 69.21 -89.01
N GLY A 34 51.64 69.40 -90.31
CA GLY A 34 50.32 69.22 -90.94
C GLY A 34 49.91 67.75 -91.06
N ILE A 35 50.84 66.87 -91.49
CA ILE A 35 50.63 65.43 -91.62
C ILE A 35 50.34 64.79 -90.24
N THR A 36 51.15 65.09 -89.23
CA THR A 36 50.96 64.56 -87.86
C THR A 36 49.61 64.93 -87.28
N LYS A 37 49.20 66.21 -87.36
CA LYS A 37 47.84 66.64 -86.93
C LYS A 37 46.71 65.92 -87.67
N HIS A 38 46.90 65.57 -88.95
CA HIS A 38 45.91 64.83 -89.71
C HIS A 38 45.84 63.33 -89.34
N LEU A 39 46.98 62.73 -88.99
CA LEU A 39 47.07 61.36 -88.46
C LEU A 39 46.47 61.27 -87.04
N ASP A 40 46.81 62.22 -86.17
CA ASP A 40 46.37 62.26 -84.77
C ASP A 40 44.94 62.80 -84.59
N ARG A 41 44.28 63.28 -85.64
CA ARG A 41 42.88 63.76 -85.61
C ARG A 41 41.91 62.76 -84.95
N LYS A 42 42.14 61.44 -85.14
CA LYS A 42 41.35 60.39 -84.47
C LYS A 42 41.57 60.36 -82.95
N LYS A 43 42.82 60.54 -82.48
CA LYS A 43 43.13 60.61 -81.05
C LYS A 43 42.47 61.83 -80.40
N ILE A 44 42.56 62.99 -81.04
CA ILE A 44 41.96 64.24 -80.54
C ILE A 44 40.43 64.11 -80.40
N LEU A 45 39.77 63.47 -81.38
CA LEU A 45 38.32 63.18 -81.31
C LEU A 45 37.99 62.16 -80.20
N GLN A 46 38.80 61.12 -80.05
CA GLN A 46 38.62 60.12 -78.99
C GLN A 46 38.82 60.73 -77.60
N GLU A 47 39.88 61.51 -77.40
CA GLU A 47 40.13 62.24 -76.15
C GLU A 47 38.99 63.20 -75.78
N ALA A 48 38.32 63.82 -76.76
CA ALA A 48 37.15 64.65 -76.51
C ALA A 48 35.96 63.81 -76.03
N ALA A 49 35.67 62.70 -76.72
CA ALA A 49 34.60 61.77 -76.34
C ALA A 49 34.86 61.11 -74.97
N ASP A 50 36.11 60.76 -74.64
CA ASP A 50 36.50 60.20 -73.36
C ASP A 50 36.35 61.24 -72.22
N LYS A 51 36.64 62.53 -72.48
CA LYS A 51 36.39 63.63 -71.53
C LYS A 51 34.89 63.86 -71.31
N GLU A 52 34.07 63.86 -72.35
CA GLU A 52 32.61 63.94 -72.24
C GLU A 52 32.02 62.73 -71.49
N ALA A 53 32.50 61.52 -71.77
CA ALA A 53 32.09 60.31 -71.07
C ALA A 53 32.50 60.32 -69.58
N ALA A 54 33.69 60.85 -69.25
CA ALA A 54 34.13 61.02 -67.87
C ALA A 54 33.27 62.06 -67.11
N ILE A 55 32.98 63.20 -67.72
CA ILE A 55 32.08 64.22 -67.15
C ILE A 55 30.69 63.64 -66.92
N LYS A 56 30.14 62.89 -67.89
CA LYS A 56 28.84 62.24 -67.73
C LYS A 56 28.84 61.21 -66.59
N ARG A 57 29.86 60.36 -66.48
CA ARG A 57 29.99 59.41 -65.36
C ARG A 57 30.06 60.12 -64.02
N TYR A 58 30.85 61.19 -63.91
CA TYR A 58 30.95 62.00 -62.69
C TYR A 58 29.60 62.60 -62.27
N LEU A 59 28.82 63.12 -63.23
CA LEU A 59 27.46 63.63 -62.98
C LEU A 59 26.47 62.52 -62.62
N ASP A 60 26.51 61.37 -63.29
CA ASP A 60 25.70 60.19 -62.98
C ASP A 60 26.04 59.64 -61.57
N GLU A 61 27.30 59.66 -61.17
CA GLU A 61 27.79 59.22 -59.86
C GLU A 61 27.44 60.21 -58.74
N GLY A 62 27.59 61.52 -58.98
CA GLY A 62 27.12 62.56 -58.06
C GLY A 62 25.61 62.49 -57.84
N SER A 63 24.83 62.33 -58.92
CA SER A 63 23.38 62.13 -58.86
C SER A 63 22.99 60.87 -58.08
N LYS A 64 23.68 59.74 -58.31
CA LYS A 64 23.50 58.50 -57.54
C LYS A 64 23.89 58.66 -56.06
N ASN A 65 24.92 59.44 -55.75
CA ASN A 65 25.33 59.64 -54.36
C ASN A 65 24.31 60.49 -53.59
N MET A 66 23.82 61.58 -54.20
CA MET A 66 22.76 62.39 -53.57
C MET A 66 21.45 61.61 -53.41
N THR A 67 21.02 60.84 -54.43
CA THR A 67 19.77 60.05 -54.35
C THR A 67 19.83 58.84 -53.41
N LYS A 68 21.04 58.37 -53.01
CA LYS A 68 21.20 57.39 -51.91
C LYS A 68 20.87 57.97 -50.54
N GLU A 69 21.08 59.26 -50.34
CA GLU A 69 20.88 59.94 -49.04
C GLU A 69 19.44 60.43 -48.85
N TRP A 70 18.64 60.45 -49.93
CA TRP A 70 17.23 60.85 -49.86
C TRP A 70 16.40 59.82 -49.08
N GLU A 71 15.90 60.19 -47.91
CA GLU A 71 15.06 59.34 -47.05
C GLU A 71 13.80 58.82 -47.76
N ASN A 72 13.23 59.64 -48.66
CA ASN A 72 12.05 59.33 -49.46
C ASN A 72 12.37 58.49 -50.72
N SER A 73 13.63 58.11 -50.96
CA SER A 73 13.99 57.14 -52.00
C SER A 73 13.31 55.80 -51.73
N LEU A 74 12.77 55.15 -52.77
CA LEU A 74 12.04 53.88 -52.64
C LEU A 74 12.89 52.78 -51.97
N GLU A 75 14.21 52.81 -52.16
CA GLU A 75 15.13 51.89 -51.48
C GLU A 75 15.21 52.16 -49.97
N ASN A 76 15.30 53.42 -49.56
CA ASN A 76 15.42 53.80 -48.15
C ASN A 76 14.09 53.64 -47.40
N VAL A 77 12.96 53.95 -48.05
CA VAL A 77 11.62 53.64 -47.53
C VAL A 77 11.41 52.12 -47.37
N ARG A 78 12.01 51.30 -48.24
CA ARG A 78 12.00 49.82 -48.09
C ARG A 78 12.90 49.35 -46.96
N LYS A 79 14.15 49.85 -46.86
CA LYS A 79 15.08 49.56 -45.75
C LYS A 79 14.43 49.87 -44.40
N ARG A 80 13.95 51.11 -44.22
CA ARG A 80 13.30 51.53 -42.97
C ARG A 80 12.09 50.67 -42.61
N LYS A 81 11.25 50.29 -43.57
CA LYS A 81 10.10 49.40 -43.32
C LYS A 81 10.52 47.97 -42.94
N GLU A 82 11.61 47.45 -43.50
CA GLU A 82 12.13 46.13 -43.10
C GLU A 82 12.86 46.20 -41.75
N GLU A 83 13.54 47.31 -41.43
CA GLU A 83 14.12 47.60 -40.11
C GLU A 83 13.02 47.74 -39.02
N GLU A 84 11.98 48.53 -39.27
CA GLU A 84 10.76 48.64 -38.44
C GLU A 84 10.15 47.26 -38.18
N ARG A 85 10.08 46.40 -39.22
CA ARG A 85 9.57 45.03 -39.16
C ARG A 85 10.48 44.08 -38.40
N VAL A 86 11.80 44.17 -38.58
CA VAL A 86 12.80 43.37 -37.85
C VAL A 86 12.74 43.71 -36.36
N GLN A 87 12.77 45.00 -36.00
CA GLN A 87 12.62 45.45 -34.61
C GLN A 87 11.29 44.98 -33.98
N LEU A 88 10.19 44.99 -34.74
CA LEU A 88 8.88 44.51 -34.27
C LEU A 88 8.84 42.98 -34.12
N LEU A 89 9.58 42.24 -34.95
CA LEU A 89 9.76 40.78 -34.81
C LEU A 89 10.71 40.42 -33.66
N GLU A 90 11.71 41.27 -33.37
CA GLU A 90 12.64 41.10 -32.25
C GLU A 90 11.95 41.37 -30.91
N LYS A 91 11.25 42.49 -30.76
CA LYS A 91 10.41 42.77 -29.58
C LYS A 91 9.41 41.63 -29.32
N LYS A 92 8.76 41.09 -30.36
CA LYS A 92 7.86 39.92 -30.23
C LYS A 92 8.54 38.58 -29.95
N LYS A 93 9.87 38.47 -30.12
CA LYS A 93 10.67 37.33 -29.62
C LYS A 93 11.05 37.57 -28.15
N GLU A 94 11.48 38.77 -27.80
CA GLU A 94 11.84 39.18 -26.44
C GLU A 94 10.65 39.05 -25.48
N GLU A 95 9.50 39.64 -25.81
CA GLU A 95 8.22 39.48 -25.08
C GLU A 95 7.87 38.00 -24.86
N ARG A 96 8.08 37.16 -25.88
CA ARG A 96 7.81 35.72 -25.81
C ARG A 96 8.82 34.98 -24.93
N GLN A 97 10.08 35.37 -24.95
CA GLN A 97 11.14 34.80 -24.11
C GLN A 97 10.96 35.21 -22.65
N LEU A 98 10.67 36.48 -22.37
CA LEU A 98 10.32 36.98 -21.04
C LEU A 98 9.11 36.23 -20.47
N ARG A 99 8.00 36.16 -21.22
CA ARG A 99 6.80 35.40 -20.82
C ARG A 99 7.08 33.90 -20.62
N PHE A 100 7.98 33.31 -21.39
CA PHE A 100 8.40 31.91 -21.18
C PHE A 100 9.22 31.73 -19.90
N LEU A 101 10.09 32.68 -19.57
CA LEU A 101 10.86 32.69 -18.32
C LEU A 101 9.97 32.94 -17.09
N GLU A 102 8.97 33.81 -17.21
CA GLU A 102 7.93 34.04 -16.20
C GLU A 102 7.12 32.77 -15.94
N LEU A 103 6.53 32.18 -16.99
CA LEU A 103 5.80 30.91 -16.90
C LEU A 103 6.67 29.77 -16.33
N ARG A 104 7.99 29.78 -16.58
CA ARG A 104 8.93 28.82 -15.98
C ARG A 104 9.15 29.05 -14.49
N LYS A 105 9.23 30.30 -14.02
CA LYS A 105 9.29 30.62 -12.59
C LYS A 105 7.99 30.23 -11.89
N GLU A 106 6.83 30.57 -12.45
CA GLU A 106 5.52 30.18 -11.93
C GLU A 106 5.39 28.65 -11.82
N GLN A 107 5.82 27.90 -12.84
CA GLN A 107 5.81 26.43 -12.83
C GLN A 107 6.75 25.85 -11.77
N GLU A 108 7.95 26.41 -11.60
CA GLU A 108 8.88 25.92 -10.57
C GLU A 108 8.38 26.27 -9.16
N GLU A 109 7.84 27.46 -8.93
CA GLU A 109 7.18 27.82 -7.67
C GLU A 109 5.99 26.89 -7.33
N ILE A 110 5.16 26.56 -8.32
CA ILE A 110 4.04 25.61 -8.15
C ILE A 110 4.59 24.20 -7.81
N ARG A 111 5.69 23.80 -8.46
CA ARG A 111 6.37 22.51 -8.24
C ARG A 111 7.01 22.45 -6.85
N GLU A 112 7.69 23.50 -6.39
CA GLU A 112 8.25 23.60 -5.05
C GLU A 112 7.15 23.52 -3.98
N LYS A 113 6.09 24.33 -4.12
CA LYS A 113 4.93 24.32 -3.20
C LYS A 113 4.17 22.99 -3.22
N TYR A 114 4.26 22.21 -4.31
CA TYR A 114 3.74 20.84 -4.37
C TYR A 114 4.68 19.84 -3.68
N MET A 115 5.98 19.90 -3.97
CA MET A 115 7.00 19.04 -3.35
C MET A 115 7.09 19.24 -1.84
N GLU A 116 6.94 20.47 -1.34
CA GLU A 116 6.88 20.79 0.08
C GLU A 116 5.65 20.15 0.76
N LYS A 117 4.46 20.28 0.16
CA LYS A 117 3.23 19.63 0.64
C LYS A 117 3.37 18.11 0.68
N VAL A 118 3.94 17.52 -0.37
CA VAL A 118 4.20 16.07 -0.43
C VAL A 118 5.21 15.65 0.63
N LYS A 119 6.31 16.40 0.84
CA LYS A 119 7.27 16.17 1.93
C LYS A 119 6.58 16.23 3.31
N LYS A 120 5.80 17.27 3.60
CA LYS A 120 5.09 17.40 4.90
C LYS A 120 4.03 16.30 5.10
N GLN A 121 3.36 15.86 4.03
CA GLN A 121 2.42 14.73 4.08
C GLN A 121 3.13 13.38 4.31
N ILE A 122 4.26 13.12 3.64
CA ILE A 122 5.08 11.92 3.87
C ILE A 122 5.59 11.90 5.31
N PHE A 123 6.10 13.02 5.80
CA PHE A 123 6.55 13.17 7.19
C PHE A 123 5.43 12.85 8.19
N MET A 124 4.26 13.49 8.09
CA MET A 124 3.10 13.21 8.95
C MET A 124 2.59 11.75 8.90
N THR A 125 2.90 10.99 7.84
CA THR A 125 2.43 9.61 7.67
C THR A 125 3.51 8.55 7.97
N THR A 126 4.73 8.96 8.27
CA THR A 126 5.87 8.08 8.54
C THR A 126 6.44 8.27 9.95
N GLY A 127 7.23 7.29 10.40
CA GLY A 127 7.99 7.35 11.66
C GLY A 127 7.19 7.80 12.88
N HIS A 128 7.83 8.62 13.72
CA HIS A 128 7.27 9.11 14.98
C HIS A 128 6.33 10.33 14.79
N ALA A 129 6.41 11.03 13.66
CA ALA A 129 5.46 12.09 13.31
C ALA A 129 4.04 11.54 13.04
N ARG A 130 3.93 10.30 12.55
CA ARG A 130 2.66 9.56 12.54
C ARG A 130 2.13 9.27 13.95
N ASP A 131 3.00 8.91 14.91
CA ASP A 131 2.58 8.73 16.31
C ASP A 131 2.06 10.05 16.91
N LEU A 132 2.68 11.20 16.62
CA LEU A 132 2.18 12.53 17.01
C LEU A 132 0.80 12.82 16.39
N THR A 133 0.61 12.52 15.10
CA THR A 133 -0.68 12.68 14.42
C THR A 133 -1.76 11.81 15.07
N SER A 134 -1.43 10.56 15.42
CA SER A 134 -2.33 9.64 16.12
C SER A 134 -2.65 10.10 17.55
N ALA A 135 -1.68 10.68 18.25
CA ALA A 135 -1.89 11.30 19.55
C ALA A 135 -2.79 12.53 19.50
N LEU A 136 -2.69 13.36 18.45
CA LEU A 136 -3.60 14.48 18.22
C LEU A 136 -5.04 14.01 18.04
N VAL A 137 -5.28 13.00 17.20
CA VAL A 137 -6.60 12.37 17.03
C VAL A 137 -7.09 11.76 18.36
N THR A 138 -6.21 11.15 19.14
CA THR A 138 -6.55 10.63 20.47
C THR A 138 -6.98 11.76 21.43
N SER A 139 -6.33 12.93 21.40
CA SER A 139 -6.74 14.09 22.20
C SER A 139 -8.12 14.64 21.81
N GLU A 140 -8.49 14.52 20.54
CA GLU A 140 -9.79 14.93 19.99
C GLU A 140 -10.89 13.97 20.47
N ILE A 141 -10.68 12.66 20.36
CA ILE A 141 -11.60 11.62 20.87
C ILE A 141 -11.81 11.76 22.40
N LEU A 142 -10.76 12.07 23.17
CA LEU A 142 -10.90 12.29 24.61
C LEU A 142 -11.73 13.55 24.94
N PHE A 143 -11.54 14.63 24.17
CA PHE A 143 -12.33 15.86 24.32
C PHE A 143 -13.81 15.66 23.93
N GLU A 144 -14.08 14.99 22.81
CA GLU A 144 -15.44 14.62 22.38
C GLU A 144 -16.13 13.75 23.42
N ARG A 145 -15.43 12.75 23.97
CA ARG A 145 -15.96 11.88 25.04
C ARG A 145 -16.30 12.68 26.30
N GLN A 146 -15.48 13.67 26.68
CA GLN A 146 -15.81 14.56 27.79
C GLN A 146 -17.08 15.38 27.49
N LYS A 147 -17.26 15.89 26.26
CA LYS A 147 -18.48 16.61 25.87
C LYS A 147 -19.72 15.71 25.79
N GLN A 148 -19.56 14.44 25.41
CA GLN A 148 -20.62 13.43 25.53
C GLN A 148 -21.00 13.18 26.99
N GLN A 149 -20.03 13.13 27.92
CA GLN A 149 -20.31 13.00 29.36
C GLN A 149 -21.05 14.23 29.92
N GLU A 150 -20.57 15.44 29.63
CA GLU A 150 -21.25 16.71 30.00
C GLU A 150 -22.70 16.77 29.46
N PHE A 151 -22.94 16.24 28.25
CA PHE A 151 -24.28 16.18 27.66
C PHE A 151 -25.17 15.11 28.30
N MET A 152 -24.65 13.91 28.55
CA MET A 152 -25.38 12.84 29.25
C MET A 152 -25.72 13.20 30.70
N GLU A 153 -24.91 14.03 31.36
CA GLU A 153 -25.24 14.57 32.69
C GLU A 153 -26.37 15.60 32.64
N LYS A 154 -26.40 16.46 31.62
CA LYS A 154 -27.52 17.40 31.37
C LYS A 154 -28.82 16.67 31.04
N LEU A 155 -28.77 15.61 30.23
CA LEU A 155 -29.94 14.76 29.97
C LEU A 155 -30.47 14.12 31.26
N LYS A 156 -29.60 13.56 32.11
CA LYS A 156 -29.98 13.00 33.42
C LYS A 156 -30.47 14.04 34.44
N GLN A 157 -30.19 15.32 34.22
CA GLN A 157 -30.78 16.42 34.99
C GLN A 157 -32.19 16.71 34.45
N HIS A 158 -32.34 16.92 33.14
CA HIS A 158 -33.63 17.12 32.48
C HIS A 158 -34.65 16.01 32.78
N GLU A 159 -34.22 14.74 32.69
CA GLU A 159 -35.03 13.57 33.04
C GLU A 159 -35.52 13.63 34.49
N LYS A 160 -34.71 14.10 35.45
CA LYS A 160 -35.14 14.26 36.84
C LYS A 160 -36.14 15.40 36.99
N ASP A 161 -35.88 16.53 36.35
CA ASP A 161 -36.73 17.72 36.40
C ASP A 161 -38.11 17.46 35.76
N GLU A 162 -38.18 16.65 34.71
CA GLU A 162 -39.44 16.18 34.12
C GLU A 162 -40.16 15.14 34.98
N ASN A 163 -39.42 14.17 35.56
CA ASN A 163 -40.02 13.22 36.49
C ASN A 163 -40.56 13.91 37.76
N GLN A 164 -39.91 14.97 38.25
CA GLN A 164 -40.41 15.79 39.35
C GLN A 164 -41.74 16.48 38.99
N LYS A 165 -41.80 17.19 37.86
CA LYS A 165 -43.05 17.82 37.36
C LYS A 165 -44.16 16.79 37.16
N TYR A 166 -43.84 15.59 36.68
CA TYR A 166 -44.81 14.51 36.53
C TYR A 166 -45.34 14.03 37.89
N LEU A 167 -44.47 13.86 38.89
CA LEU A 167 -44.87 13.50 40.25
C LEU A 167 -45.73 14.58 40.90
N GLU A 168 -45.40 15.85 40.74
CA GLU A 168 -46.21 17.00 41.20
C GLU A 168 -47.62 16.98 40.59
N ILE A 169 -47.73 16.74 39.27
CA ILE A 169 -49.02 16.63 38.58
C ILE A 169 -49.85 15.43 39.09
N GLN A 170 -49.20 14.31 39.43
CA GLN A 170 -49.90 13.15 39.98
C GLN A 170 -50.31 13.36 41.46
N GLN A 171 -49.52 14.09 42.23
CA GLN A 171 -49.88 14.50 43.60
C GLN A 171 -51.10 15.42 43.59
N GLN A 172 -51.10 16.45 42.75
CA GLN A 172 -52.25 17.36 42.58
C GLN A 172 -53.53 16.61 42.20
N LYS A 173 -53.45 15.66 41.25
CA LYS A 173 -54.60 14.81 40.87
C LYS A 173 -55.09 13.92 42.01
N ALA A 174 -54.19 13.33 42.80
CA ALA A 174 -54.56 12.52 43.94
C ALA A 174 -55.23 13.36 45.05
N GLU A 175 -54.79 14.61 45.25
CA GLU A 175 -55.44 15.56 46.15
C GLU A 175 -56.82 15.99 45.64
N GLU A 176 -56.96 16.29 44.34
CA GLU A 176 -58.26 16.59 43.69
C GLU A 176 -59.24 15.42 43.80
N GLU A 177 -58.79 14.18 43.54
CA GLU A 177 -59.62 12.99 43.69
C GLU A 177 -60.03 12.74 45.16
N MET A 178 -59.11 12.91 46.11
CA MET A 178 -59.41 12.80 47.54
C MET A 178 -60.44 13.85 48.00
N VAL A 179 -60.31 15.10 47.57
CA VAL A 179 -61.29 16.17 47.85
C VAL A 179 -62.64 15.83 47.23
N ALA A 180 -62.66 15.36 45.98
CA ALA A 180 -63.89 14.95 45.29
C ALA A 180 -64.56 13.73 45.94
N GLU A 181 -63.79 12.77 46.48
CA GLU A 181 -64.33 11.67 47.29
C GLU A 181 -64.87 12.15 48.64
N ALA A 182 -64.16 13.04 49.34
CA ALA A 182 -64.63 13.63 50.59
C ALA A 182 -65.95 14.41 50.41
N GLU A 183 -66.12 15.14 49.30
CA GLU A 183 -67.40 15.75 48.94
C GLU A 183 -68.48 14.71 48.64
N LYS A 184 -68.19 13.67 47.84
CA LYS A 184 -69.14 12.59 47.55
C LYS A 184 -69.58 11.88 48.84
N ALA A 185 -68.67 11.72 49.80
CA ALA A 185 -68.96 11.13 51.12
C ALA A 185 -69.89 12.03 51.95
N LYS A 186 -69.60 13.33 52.05
CA LYS A 186 -70.50 14.33 52.71
C LYS A 186 -71.90 14.31 52.09
N LYS A 187 -71.98 14.41 50.75
CA LYS A 187 -73.25 14.40 49.98
C LYS A 187 -74.01 13.07 50.08
N ARG A 188 -73.35 11.96 50.42
CA ARG A 188 -74.01 10.68 50.78
C ARG A 188 -74.52 10.69 52.22
N PHE A 189 -73.71 11.17 53.16
CA PHE A 189 -74.08 11.26 54.58
C PHE A 189 -75.28 12.19 54.81
N GLU A 190 -75.29 13.37 54.16
CA GLU A 190 -76.42 14.32 54.18
C GLU A 190 -77.73 13.65 53.71
N LYS A 191 -77.71 12.95 52.57
CA LYS A 191 -78.87 12.20 52.05
C LYS A 191 -79.28 11.04 52.95
N GLN A 192 -78.34 10.39 53.62
CA GLN A 192 -78.62 9.32 54.57
C GLN A 192 -79.24 9.85 55.87
N MET A 193 -78.83 11.04 56.33
CA MET A 193 -79.46 11.76 57.44
C MET A 193 -80.89 12.18 57.09
N GLU A 194 -81.10 12.86 55.96
CA GLU A 194 -82.46 13.20 55.46
C GLU A 194 -83.37 11.96 55.40
N HIS A 195 -82.85 10.84 54.88
CA HIS A 195 -83.61 9.60 54.78
C HIS A 195 -83.92 9.00 56.17
N SER A 196 -82.97 9.08 57.11
CA SER A 196 -83.19 8.66 58.51
C SER A 196 -84.28 9.48 59.20
N GLU A 197 -84.31 10.80 58.99
CA GLU A 197 -85.33 11.69 59.56
C GLU A 197 -86.71 11.43 58.96
N LYS A 198 -86.80 11.31 57.63
CA LYS A 198 -88.04 10.93 56.92
C LYS A 198 -88.53 9.55 57.37
N LEU A 199 -87.62 8.60 57.65
CA LEU A 199 -87.98 7.27 58.18
C LEU A 199 -88.49 7.34 59.63
N LYS A 200 -87.88 8.16 60.50
CA LYS A 200 -88.37 8.39 61.88
C LYS A 200 -89.79 8.98 61.88
N GLN A 201 -90.03 9.99 61.05
CA GLN A 201 -91.37 10.60 60.88
C GLN A 201 -92.41 9.55 60.44
N ASN A 202 -92.09 8.74 59.42
CA ASN A 202 -92.95 7.63 58.97
C ASN A 202 -93.22 6.58 60.06
N ILE A 203 -92.25 6.29 60.94
CA ILE A 203 -92.42 5.37 62.07
C ILE A 203 -93.36 5.97 63.12
N GLU A 204 -93.19 7.25 63.46
CA GLU A 204 -94.10 7.95 64.38
C GLU A 204 -95.53 8.03 63.85
N GLU A 205 -95.73 8.35 62.57
CA GLU A 205 -97.06 8.41 61.94
C GLU A 205 -97.72 7.04 61.93
N LYS A 206 -96.99 5.98 61.58
CA LYS A 206 -97.50 4.60 61.69
C LYS A 206 -97.88 4.24 63.13
N ALA A 207 -97.05 4.58 64.12
CA ALA A 207 -97.34 4.32 65.52
C ALA A 207 -98.55 5.12 66.05
N LYS A 208 -98.77 6.34 65.55
CA LYS A 208 -99.97 7.15 65.85
C LYS A 208 -101.23 6.52 65.20
N HIS A 209 -101.14 6.11 63.93
CA HIS A 209 -102.23 5.47 63.20
C HIS A 209 -102.60 4.09 63.76
N GLU A 210 -101.62 3.25 64.10
CA GLU A 210 -101.85 1.93 64.69
C GLU A 210 -102.53 2.02 66.06
N LYS A 211 -102.15 3.00 66.90
CA LYS A 211 -102.84 3.28 68.17
C LYS A 211 -104.31 3.66 67.94
N ALA A 212 -104.61 4.52 66.96
CA ALA A 212 -105.97 4.88 66.62
C ALA A 212 -106.79 3.67 66.11
N MET A 213 -106.21 2.88 65.21
CA MET A 213 -106.83 1.66 64.69
C MET A 213 -107.07 0.61 65.78
N ARG A 214 -106.19 0.50 66.79
CA ARG A 214 -106.38 -0.39 67.94
C ARG A 214 -107.54 0.04 68.84
N VAL A 215 -107.75 1.35 69.03
CA VAL A 215 -108.91 1.89 69.74
C VAL A 215 -110.22 1.61 68.97
N GLU A 216 -110.22 1.80 67.65
CA GLU A 216 -111.41 1.49 66.83
C GLU A 216 -111.73 -0.01 66.77
N ARG A 217 -110.72 -0.89 66.72
CA ARG A 217 -110.96 -2.34 66.85
C ARG A 217 -111.59 -2.70 68.19
N ALA A 218 -111.04 -2.20 69.30
CA ALA A 218 -111.59 -2.48 70.63
C ALA A 218 -113.06 -2.03 70.79
N LYS A 219 -113.46 -0.92 70.16
CA LYS A 219 -114.87 -0.50 70.10
C LYS A 219 -115.75 -1.46 69.30
N LYS A 220 -115.27 -1.95 68.15
CA LYS A 220 -116.01 -2.89 67.30
C LYS A 220 -116.12 -4.25 67.96
N GLU A 221 -115.01 -4.79 68.48
CA GLU A 221 -114.98 -6.03 69.26
C GLU A 221 -115.94 -5.98 70.47
N ALA A 222 -116.14 -4.82 71.10
CA ALA A 222 -117.13 -4.65 72.16
C ALA A 222 -118.59 -4.71 71.66
N LEU A 223 -118.88 -4.20 70.46
CA LEU A 223 -120.21 -4.29 69.82
C LEU A 223 -120.48 -5.70 69.27
N ASP A 224 -119.49 -6.28 68.58
CA ASP A 224 -119.57 -7.60 67.97
C ASP A 224 -119.79 -8.69 69.03
N ASN A 225 -119.18 -8.58 70.22
CA ASN A 225 -119.46 -9.48 71.34
C ASN A 225 -120.90 -9.37 71.87
N ILE A 226 -121.50 -8.18 71.86
CA ILE A 226 -122.91 -7.98 72.25
C ILE A 226 -123.86 -8.60 71.21
N GLU A 227 -123.48 -8.62 69.93
CA GLU A 227 -124.23 -9.31 68.87
C GLU A 227 -124.06 -10.84 68.98
N ALA A 228 -122.84 -11.33 69.13
CA ALA A 228 -122.50 -12.76 69.16
C ALA A 228 -123.20 -13.53 70.29
N VAL A 229 -123.38 -12.92 71.47
CA VAL A 229 -124.17 -13.52 72.56
C VAL A 229 -125.62 -13.79 72.12
N LYS A 230 -126.26 -12.87 71.39
CA LYS A 230 -127.62 -13.03 70.86
C LYS A 230 -127.71 -14.05 69.71
N GLU A 231 -126.60 -14.36 69.06
CA GLU A 231 -126.53 -15.40 68.02
C GLU A 231 -126.33 -16.79 68.63
N MET A 232 -125.52 -16.91 69.67
CA MET A 232 -125.32 -18.17 70.41
C MET A 232 -126.66 -18.72 70.96
N GLU A 233 -127.49 -17.86 71.55
CA GLU A 233 -128.84 -18.20 72.03
C GLU A 233 -129.82 -18.68 70.93
N LYS A 234 -129.49 -18.45 69.65
CA LYS A 234 -130.23 -18.97 68.48
C LYS A 234 -129.59 -20.26 67.96
N LEU A 235 -128.26 -20.34 67.93
CA LEU A 235 -127.51 -21.49 67.41
C LEU A 235 -127.65 -22.74 68.28
N GLU A 236 -127.74 -22.61 69.61
CA GLU A 236 -127.99 -23.78 70.48
C GLU A 236 -129.31 -24.49 70.14
N LYS A 237 -130.34 -23.72 69.75
CA LYS A 237 -131.66 -24.22 69.32
C LYS A 237 -131.66 -24.88 67.94
N LEU A 238 -130.57 -24.76 67.18
CA LEU A 238 -130.37 -25.44 65.88
C LEU A 238 -129.42 -26.64 66.00
N GLN A 239 -128.48 -26.62 66.96
CA GLN A 239 -127.56 -27.73 67.19
C GLN A 239 -128.21 -28.97 67.81
N THR A 240 -129.38 -28.86 68.44
CA THR A 240 -130.22 -29.99 68.85
C THR A 240 -130.63 -30.83 67.63
N ASP A 241 -130.97 -30.17 66.54
CA ASP A 241 -131.65 -30.77 65.39
C ASP A 241 -130.63 -31.38 64.41
N GLU A 242 -129.53 -30.67 64.15
CA GLU A 242 -128.42 -31.13 63.28
C GLU A 242 -127.78 -32.46 63.76
N LYS A 243 -127.71 -32.70 65.08
CA LYS A 243 -127.08 -33.90 65.66
C LYS A 243 -127.76 -35.21 65.26
N ILE A 244 -129.02 -35.16 64.85
CA ILE A 244 -129.78 -36.31 64.34
C ILE A 244 -129.32 -36.73 62.94
N ARG A 245 -128.79 -35.79 62.13
CA ARG A 245 -128.49 -36.01 60.70
C ARG A 245 -127.15 -36.70 60.44
N ARG A 246 -126.07 -36.22 61.08
CA ARG A 246 -124.67 -36.57 60.71
C ARG A 246 -124.24 -38.02 60.96
N LYS A 247 -125.02 -38.83 61.68
CA LYS A 247 -124.69 -40.24 61.99
C LYS A 247 -124.68 -41.20 60.77
N LYS A 248 -125.11 -40.74 59.59
CA LYS A 248 -125.31 -41.60 58.40
C LYS A 248 -124.16 -41.62 57.39
N GLU A 249 -123.35 -40.57 57.30
CA GLU A 249 -122.43 -40.34 56.17
C GLU A 249 -121.05 -41.00 56.33
N LEU A 250 -120.60 -41.23 57.56
CA LEU A 250 -119.20 -41.56 57.90
C LEU A 250 -118.70 -42.96 57.49
N PHE A 251 -119.50 -43.77 56.78
CA PHE A 251 -119.23 -45.19 56.56
C PHE A 251 -118.55 -45.52 55.22
N GLU A 252 -118.56 -44.62 54.23
CA GLU A 252 -118.26 -44.97 52.83
C GLU A 252 -116.78 -44.81 52.42
N ASP A 253 -116.06 -43.81 52.92
CA ASP A 253 -114.78 -43.39 52.31
C ASP A 253 -113.58 -44.34 52.52
N LYS A 254 -113.63 -45.21 53.53
CA LYS A 254 -112.48 -46.03 54.00
C LYS A 254 -111.91 -46.98 52.93
N LYS A 255 -112.64 -47.24 51.84
CA LYS A 255 -112.35 -48.26 50.83
C LYS A 255 -111.27 -47.90 49.79
N LYS A 256 -110.96 -46.61 49.58
CA LYS A 256 -110.26 -46.12 48.36
C LYS A 256 -108.71 -46.09 48.42
N TYR A 257 -108.07 -46.27 49.58
CA TYR A 257 -106.68 -45.82 49.79
C TYR A 257 -105.56 -46.82 49.39
N LEU A 258 -105.82 -48.13 49.41
CA LEU A 258 -104.77 -49.17 49.50
C LEU A 258 -103.97 -49.48 48.21
N GLN A 259 -104.27 -48.87 47.07
CA GLN A 259 -103.91 -49.46 45.76
C GLN A 259 -102.64 -48.88 45.10
N LYS A 260 -102.06 -47.77 45.58
CA LYS A 260 -101.04 -46.98 44.85
C LYS A 260 -99.56 -47.28 45.14
N ASP A 261 -99.22 -48.07 46.17
CA ASP A 261 -97.87 -48.05 46.77
C ASP A 261 -96.77 -48.88 46.04
N ARG A 262 -97.12 -49.70 45.04
CA ARG A 262 -96.22 -50.80 44.58
C ARG A 262 -95.21 -50.46 43.49
N GLU A 263 -95.41 -49.40 42.71
CA GLU A 263 -94.77 -49.26 41.38
C GLU A 263 -93.36 -48.65 41.39
N ILE A 264 -93.00 -47.88 42.43
CA ILE A 264 -91.86 -46.93 42.39
C ILE A 264 -90.46 -47.59 42.49
N LYS A 265 -90.35 -48.85 42.96
CA LYS A 265 -89.08 -49.38 43.49
C LYS A 265 -88.05 -49.93 42.48
N GLN A 266 -88.36 -50.07 41.19
CA GLN A 266 -87.52 -50.87 40.27
C GLN A 266 -86.45 -50.13 39.44
N GLN A 267 -86.49 -48.79 39.31
CA GLN A 267 -85.68 -48.10 38.28
C GLN A 267 -84.20 -47.85 38.61
N LYS A 268 -83.81 -47.76 39.89
CA LYS A 268 -82.53 -47.13 40.33
C LYS A 268 -81.22 -47.92 40.12
N ILE A 269 -81.24 -49.14 39.58
CA ILE A 269 -80.10 -50.08 39.69
C ILE A 269 -79.14 -50.07 38.48
N LYS A 270 -79.41 -49.27 37.43
CA LYS A 270 -78.69 -49.38 36.14
C LYS A 270 -77.55 -48.38 35.89
N GLU A 271 -77.49 -47.25 36.58
CA GLU A 271 -76.71 -46.08 36.13
C GLU A 271 -75.23 -46.06 36.58
N GLU A 272 -74.83 -46.88 37.56
CA GLU A 272 -73.52 -46.74 38.24
C GLU A 272 -72.32 -47.40 37.53
N LYS A 273 -72.46 -47.99 36.33
CA LYS A 273 -71.44 -48.88 35.74
C LYS A 273 -70.59 -48.32 34.60
N GLU A 274 -70.87 -47.13 34.08
CA GLU A 274 -70.31 -46.66 32.79
C GLU A 274 -69.11 -45.70 32.92
N LEU A 275 -68.60 -45.43 34.13
CA LEU A 275 -67.69 -44.31 34.40
C LEU A 275 -66.19 -44.67 34.50
N ASP A 276 -65.81 -45.92 34.77
CA ASP A 276 -64.44 -46.27 35.19
C ASP A 276 -63.42 -46.44 34.04
N GLU A 277 -63.85 -46.71 32.80
CA GLU A 277 -62.96 -47.16 31.71
C GLU A 277 -62.09 -46.05 31.08
N VAL A 278 -62.38 -44.77 31.34
CA VAL A 278 -61.83 -43.63 30.58
C VAL A 278 -60.39 -43.23 30.97
N ILE A 279 -59.91 -43.67 32.14
CA ILE A 279 -58.75 -43.03 32.82
C ILE A 279 -57.36 -43.52 32.35
N GLU A 280 -57.20 -44.74 31.85
CA GLU A 280 -55.86 -45.31 31.59
C GLU A 280 -55.13 -44.73 30.36
N ILE A 281 -55.86 -44.34 29.32
CA ILE A 281 -55.32 -44.08 27.97
C ILE A 281 -54.25 -42.96 27.93
N TYR A 282 -54.33 -41.97 28.83
CA TYR A 282 -53.49 -40.77 28.77
C TYR A 282 -52.02 -40.96 29.19
N LYS A 283 -51.63 -42.11 29.77
CA LYS A 283 -50.29 -42.29 30.35
C LYS A 283 -49.19 -42.58 29.31
N GLU A 284 -49.49 -43.30 28.23
CA GLU A 284 -48.46 -43.85 27.32
C GLU A 284 -47.78 -42.81 26.41
N ALA A 285 -48.47 -41.71 26.09
CA ALA A 285 -48.00 -40.74 25.10
C ALA A 285 -46.70 -40.02 25.51
N LYS A 286 -46.46 -39.86 26.83
CA LYS A 286 -45.40 -39.00 27.37
C LYS A 286 -43.97 -39.57 27.22
N HIS A 287 -43.82 -40.90 27.19
CA HIS A 287 -42.49 -41.54 27.23
C HIS A 287 -41.71 -41.40 25.91
N ARG A 288 -42.41 -41.19 24.77
CA ARG A 288 -41.85 -41.38 23.43
C ARG A 288 -40.97 -40.24 22.88
N ILE A 289 -40.84 -39.13 23.63
CA ILE A 289 -40.22 -37.88 23.14
C ILE A 289 -38.73 -37.74 23.53
N ASP A 290 -38.29 -38.26 24.67
CA ASP A 290 -36.95 -37.95 25.20
C ASP A 290 -35.80 -38.73 24.54
N CYS A 291 -36.06 -39.88 23.91
CA CYS A 291 -35.01 -40.73 23.32
C CYS A 291 -34.29 -40.06 22.13
N MET A 292 -34.99 -39.21 21.36
CA MET A 292 -34.49 -38.59 20.11
C MET A 292 -33.34 -37.59 20.29
N LYS A 293 -32.90 -37.30 21.53
CA LYS A 293 -31.93 -36.23 21.82
C LYS A 293 -30.46 -36.67 21.97
N GLN A 294 -30.17 -37.96 22.04
CA GLN A 294 -28.82 -38.43 22.44
C GLN A 294 -27.87 -38.73 21.27
N GLU A 295 -28.37 -39.14 20.11
CA GLU A 295 -27.53 -39.66 19.01
C GLU A 295 -26.65 -38.60 18.33
N ARG A 296 -27.11 -37.34 18.26
CA ARG A 296 -26.50 -36.24 17.49
C ARG A 296 -25.20 -35.65 18.08
N VAL A 297 -24.54 -36.36 19.01
CA VAL A 297 -23.33 -35.91 19.70
C VAL A 297 -22.07 -36.69 19.28
N GLN A 298 -22.22 -37.86 18.66
CA GLN A 298 -21.06 -38.74 18.38
C GLN A 298 -20.27 -38.38 17.10
N GLU A 299 -20.91 -37.80 16.08
CA GLU A 299 -20.28 -37.54 14.76
C GLU A 299 -19.12 -36.53 14.79
N MET A 300 -19.01 -35.70 15.84
CA MET A 300 -18.06 -34.57 15.93
C MET A 300 -16.63 -34.97 16.33
N ARG A 301 -16.24 -36.25 16.25
CA ARG A 301 -14.93 -36.75 16.76
C ARG A 301 -13.91 -37.21 15.71
N ASP A 302 -14.33 -37.62 14.52
CA ASP A 302 -13.45 -38.36 13.59
C ASP A 302 -12.53 -37.48 12.71
N ALA A 303 -12.37 -36.20 13.06
CA ALA A 303 -11.59 -35.21 12.30
C ALA A 303 -10.06 -35.31 12.46
N VAL A 304 -9.54 -36.19 13.33
CA VAL A 304 -8.15 -36.09 13.84
C VAL A 304 -7.16 -37.12 13.23
N LEU A 305 -7.64 -38.19 12.61
CA LEU A 305 -6.78 -39.33 12.20
C LEU A 305 -5.98 -39.16 10.88
N LYS A 306 -6.07 -38.02 10.20
CA LYS A 306 -5.37 -37.77 8.91
C LYS A 306 -3.96 -37.19 9.06
N LYS A 307 -3.17 -37.67 10.03
CA LYS A 307 -1.87 -37.09 10.40
C LYS A 307 -0.71 -38.11 10.48
N GLN A 308 -0.51 -38.85 9.39
CA GLN A 308 0.61 -39.79 9.15
C GLN A 308 0.93 -39.73 7.64
N GLU A 309 1.83 -38.88 7.11
CA GLU A 309 3.11 -38.38 7.63
C GLU A 309 4.19 -39.48 7.83
N LYS A 310 4.03 -40.67 7.23
CA LYS A 310 4.99 -41.79 7.37
C LYS A 310 5.37 -42.59 6.10
N ILE A 311 4.98 -42.17 4.89
CA ILE A 311 5.35 -42.85 3.63
C ILE A 311 6.20 -41.93 2.72
N ALA A 312 7.13 -41.18 3.32
CA ALA A 312 8.01 -40.23 2.63
C ALA A 312 9.52 -40.52 2.84
N ALA A 313 9.87 -41.77 3.20
CA ALA A 313 11.19 -42.11 3.74
C ALA A 313 11.79 -43.43 3.20
N MET A 314 11.38 -43.91 2.02
CA MET A 314 11.71 -45.28 1.56
C MET A 314 12.00 -45.40 0.04
N VAL A 315 12.66 -44.41 -0.57
CA VAL A 315 12.97 -44.38 -2.02
C VAL A 315 14.38 -43.82 -2.34
N MET A 316 15.38 -44.09 -1.49
CA MET A 316 16.74 -43.53 -1.61
C MET A 316 17.86 -44.55 -1.28
N ALA A 317 17.73 -45.80 -1.76
CA ALA A 317 18.64 -46.89 -1.33
C ALA A 317 18.86 -48.05 -2.33
N GLU A 318 18.79 -47.83 -3.65
CA GLU A 318 19.01 -48.91 -4.63
C GLU A 318 19.77 -48.43 -5.89
N GLN A 319 21.08 -48.21 -5.76
CA GLN A 319 21.97 -47.74 -6.83
C GLN A 319 23.42 -48.22 -6.59
N MET A 320 23.75 -49.46 -6.94
CA MET A 320 25.11 -49.98 -7.20
C MET A 320 25.09 -51.37 -7.89
N ASP A 321 26.27 -51.83 -8.34
CA ASP A 321 26.65 -53.21 -8.74
C ASP A 321 26.14 -53.84 -10.05
N LYS A 322 26.92 -53.66 -11.14
CA LYS A 322 27.04 -54.60 -12.31
C LYS A 322 28.38 -54.42 -13.06
N SER A 323 29.41 -55.24 -12.81
CA SER A 323 30.72 -55.10 -13.50
C SER A 323 31.67 -56.33 -13.43
N GLU A 324 31.32 -57.49 -13.99
CA GLU A 324 32.22 -58.67 -14.06
C GLU A 324 32.02 -59.46 -15.39
N ALA A 325 32.89 -59.31 -16.42
CA ALA A 325 32.64 -59.97 -17.72
C ALA A 325 33.81 -60.32 -18.70
N GLU A 326 35.04 -59.77 -18.59
CA GLU A 326 35.88 -59.60 -19.82
C GLU A 326 37.15 -60.49 -20.04
N GLU A 327 37.63 -61.29 -19.08
CA GLU A 327 39.03 -61.82 -19.13
C GLU A 327 39.27 -63.29 -19.57
N LYS A 328 39.10 -63.70 -20.85
CA LYS A 328 39.35 -65.13 -21.26
C LYS A 328 40.05 -65.49 -22.61
N ILE A 329 40.70 -64.58 -23.35
CA ILE A 329 41.29 -64.92 -24.68
C ILE A 329 42.75 -64.46 -24.85
N ILE A 330 43.75 -65.37 -24.90
CA ILE A 330 45.14 -65.24 -25.46
C ILE A 330 46.00 -66.52 -25.16
N LYS A 331 46.86 -66.97 -26.12
CA LYS A 331 48.12 -67.83 -26.02
C LYS A 331 48.28 -68.89 -27.16
N LYS A 332 49.38 -68.88 -27.96
CA LYS A 332 49.86 -70.06 -28.76
C LYS A 332 51.37 -70.10 -29.21
N ALA A 333 51.74 -70.22 -30.50
CA ALA A 333 52.91 -71.01 -30.98
C ALA A 333 53.85 -70.38 -32.08
N MET A 334 55.05 -70.98 -32.29
CA MET A 334 56.12 -70.63 -33.27
C MET A 334 57.09 -71.84 -33.51
N ALA A 335 57.70 -72.07 -34.72
CA ALA A 335 58.88 -73.00 -34.96
C ALA A 335 59.51 -73.03 -36.42
N GLU A 336 60.72 -73.68 -36.58
CA GLU A 336 61.42 -74.32 -37.77
C GLU A 336 62.15 -73.52 -38.92
N LYS A 337 63.30 -74.04 -39.51
CA LYS A 337 63.75 -73.74 -40.94
C LYS A 337 64.92 -74.41 -41.78
N GLU A 338 66.18 -74.65 -41.33
CA GLU A 338 67.42 -74.38 -42.17
C GLU A 338 68.22 -75.56 -42.87
N ALA A 339 69.02 -75.29 -43.96
CA ALA A 339 69.92 -76.28 -44.66
C ALA A 339 70.99 -75.75 -45.73
N ALA A 340 72.02 -76.59 -46.06
CA ALA A 340 72.92 -76.70 -47.28
C ALA A 340 74.00 -75.64 -47.71
N GLU A 341 75.19 -76.05 -48.24
CA GLU A 341 76.31 -75.10 -48.60
C GLU A 341 77.30 -75.43 -49.78
N LEU A 342 77.94 -76.62 -49.84
CA LEU A 342 79.43 -76.75 -49.73
C LEU A 342 80.42 -76.45 -50.92
N GLU A 343 80.33 -77.10 -52.10
CA GLU A 343 81.43 -77.47 -53.08
C GLU A 343 82.51 -76.43 -53.50
N LYS A 344 82.34 -75.15 -53.17
CA LYS A 344 83.00 -73.93 -53.68
C LYS A 344 84.53 -73.79 -53.45
N MET A 345 85.35 -74.84 -53.37
CA MET A 345 86.60 -74.80 -52.59
C MET A 345 87.94 -74.57 -53.32
N GLN A 346 88.12 -74.87 -54.61
CA GLN A 346 89.46 -74.81 -55.24
C GLN A 346 89.73 -73.60 -56.13
N SER A 347 88.77 -73.15 -56.94
CA SER A 347 88.87 -71.89 -57.73
C SER A 347 89.16 -70.67 -56.86
N LYS A 348 88.79 -70.76 -55.58
CA LYS A 348 89.19 -69.82 -54.52
C LYS A 348 90.70 -69.56 -54.47
N LYS A 349 91.60 -70.55 -54.61
CA LYS A 349 93.02 -70.40 -54.22
C LYS A 349 93.87 -69.47 -55.11
N GLU A 350 93.67 -69.49 -56.42
CA GLU A 350 94.43 -68.62 -57.34
C GLU A 350 93.81 -67.23 -57.44
N PHE A 351 92.47 -67.17 -57.39
CA PHE A 351 91.72 -65.94 -57.14
C PHE A 351 92.19 -65.28 -55.84
N GLU A 352 92.29 -66.04 -54.74
CA GLU A 352 92.81 -65.60 -53.44
C GLU A 352 94.19 -64.97 -53.55
N ALA A 353 95.09 -65.48 -54.39
CA ALA A 353 96.45 -64.97 -54.54
C ALA A 353 96.49 -63.58 -55.20
N LYS A 354 95.84 -63.40 -56.36
CA LYS A 354 95.74 -62.08 -57.01
C LYS A 354 94.93 -61.10 -56.15
N MET A 355 93.78 -61.55 -55.66
CA MET A 355 92.98 -60.81 -54.68
C MET A 355 93.78 -60.50 -53.41
N LYS A 356 94.86 -61.22 -53.04
CA LYS A 356 95.67 -60.88 -51.85
C LYS A 356 96.54 -59.65 -52.10
N GLN A 357 97.14 -59.50 -53.28
CA GLN A 357 97.87 -58.28 -53.64
C GLN A 357 96.91 -57.09 -53.82
N GLU A 358 95.81 -57.30 -54.54
CA GLU A 358 94.77 -56.26 -54.69
C GLU A 358 94.14 -55.88 -53.35
N ARG A 359 93.86 -56.84 -52.45
CA ARG A 359 93.41 -56.54 -51.06
C ARG A 359 94.47 -55.80 -50.26
N LEU A 360 95.76 -56.02 -50.47
CA LEU A 360 96.82 -55.28 -49.76
C LEU A 360 96.95 -53.84 -50.26
N GLN A 361 96.90 -53.61 -51.57
CA GLN A 361 96.91 -52.26 -52.15
C GLN A 361 95.63 -51.49 -51.82
N ASN A 362 94.46 -52.09 -52.03
CA ASN A 362 93.18 -51.50 -51.61
C ASN A 362 93.15 -51.25 -50.10
N ARG A 363 93.72 -52.13 -49.25
CA ARG A 363 93.80 -51.88 -47.81
C ARG A 363 94.71 -50.70 -47.46
N ALA A 364 95.83 -50.50 -48.16
CA ALA A 364 96.68 -49.33 -47.94
C ALA A 364 95.99 -48.01 -48.36
N GLU A 365 95.31 -48.01 -49.51
CA GLU A 365 94.49 -46.88 -49.99
C GLU A 365 93.31 -46.59 -49.04
N VAL A 366 92.57 -47.63 -48.63
CA VAL A 366 91.45 -47.54 -47.68
C VAL A 366 91.93 -47.02 -46.34
N LEU A 367 93.04 -47.52 -45.77
CA LEU A 367 93.60 -47.01 -44.52
C LEU A 367 93.96 -45.53 -44.62
N ARG A 368 94.60 -45.08 -45.72
CA ARG A 368 94.89 -43.66 -45.95
C ARG A 368 93.61 -42.81 -46.04
N VAL A 369 92.59 -43.32 -46.70
CA VAL A 369 91.27 -42.67 -46.81
C VAL A 369 90.51 -42.70 -45.47
N GLU A 370 90.72 -43.70 -44.62
CA GLU A 370 90.16 -43.81 -43.26
C GLU A 370 90.87 -42.88 -42.27
N GLU A 371 92.19 -42.72 -42.37
CA GLU A 371 92.95 -41.69 -41.65
C GLU A 371 92.49 -40.28 -42.07
N GLU A 372 92.29 -40.03 -43.37
CA GLU A 372 91.79 -38.72 -43.81
C GLU A 372 90.33 -38.49 -43.38
N LYS A 373 89.47 -39.51 -43.49
CA LYS A 373 88.08 -39.44 -42.99
C LYS A 373 88.02 -39.21 -41.49
N THR A 374 88.84 -39.89 -40.68
CA THR A 374 88.84 -39.71 -39.22
C THR A 374 89.36 -38.33 -38.82
N ARG A 375 90.40 -37.80 -39.48
CA ARG A 375 90.85 -36.41 -39.29
C ARG A 375 89.77 -35.40 -39.63
N ARG A 376 89.11 -35.53 -40.79
CA ARG A 376 87.97 -34.68 -41.19
C ARG A 376 86.79 -34.82 -40.21
N GLN A 377 86.49 -36.02 -39.72
CA GLN A 377 85.46 -36.25 -38.71
C GLN A 377 85.81 -35.60 -37.36
N ASP A 378 87.07 -35.63 -36.94
CA ASP A 378 87.50 -35.00 -35.69
C ASP A 378 87.54 -33.47 -35.79
N GLU A 379 87.82 -32.92 -36.97
CA GLU A 379 87.63 -31.50 -37.28
C GLU A 379 86.15 -31.10 -37.24
N ILE A 380 85.25 -31.92 -37.82
CA ILE A 380 83.79 -31.72 -37.72
C ILE A 380 83.32 -31.81 -36.26
N LYS A 381 83.74 -32.83 -35.49
CA LYS A 381 83.40 -32.95 -34.05
C LYS A 381 83.85 -31.74 -33.24
N LYS A 382 85.07 -31.22 -33.49
CA LYS A 382 85.58 -29.99 -32.84
C LYS A 382 84.76 -28.76 -33.22
N TRP A 383 84.40 -28.64 -34.51
CA TRP A 383 83.55 -27.55 -34.99
C TRP A 383 82.14 -27.61 -34.39
N GLU A 384 81.49 -28.77 -34.40
CA GLU A 384 80.19 -29.01 -33.78
C GLU A 384 80.21 -28.70 -32.29
N LEU A 385 81.22 -29.17 -31.55
CA LEU A 385 81.36 -28.93 -30.12
C LEU A 385 81.51 -27.43 -29.81
N LEU A 386 82.35 -26.72 -30.58
CA LEU A 386 82.49 -25.27 -30.47
C LEU A 386 81.19 -24.53 -30.82
N ASN A 387 80.43 -25.02 -31.79
CA ASN A 387 79.13 -24.45 -32.16
C ASN A 387 78.08 -24.69 -31.08
N ARG A 388 78.05 -25.88 -30.45
CA ARG A 388 77.21 -26.16 -29.28
C ARG A 388 77.53 -25.22 -28.12
N TYR A 389 78.80 -25.01 -27.78
CA TYR A 389 79.16 -24.05 -26.74
C TYR A 389 78.70 -22.61 -27.05
N LYS A 390 78.79 -22.15 -28.31
CA LYS A 390 78.27 -20.85 -28.72
C LYS A 390 76.74 -20.77 -28.65
N VAL A 391 76.04 -21.83 -29.04
CA VAL A 391 74.58 -21.93 -28.91
C VAL A 391 74.17 -21.90 -27.43
N ASP A 392 74.80 -22.70 -26.58
CA ASP A 392 74.56 -22.72 -25.12
C ASP A 392 74.80 -21.35 -24.47
N GLU A 393 75.86 -20.64 -24.86
CA GLU A 393 76.16 -19.30 -24.37
C GLU A 393 75.07 -18.29 -24.78
N ASN A 394 74.64 -18.34 -26.04
CA ASN A 394 73.56 -17.49 -26.56
C ASN A 394 72.20 -17.82 -25.94
N VAL A 395 71.89 -19.10 -25.72
CA VAL A 395 70.67 -19.55 -25.01
C VAL A 395 70.70 -19.06 -23.55
N LYS A 396 71.83 -19.18 -22.85
CA LYS A 396 71.97 -18.66 -21.48
C LYS A 396 71.77 -17.14 -21.40
N LYS A 397 72.34 -16.37 -22.34
CA LYS A 397 72.12 -14.92 -22.45
C LYS A 397 70.65 -14.58 -22.73
N TYR A 398 70.01 -15.30 -23.65
CA TYR A 398 68.59 -15.13 -23.97
C TYR A 398 67.68 -15.47 -22.77
N GLU A 399 67.96 -16.55 -22.05
CA GLU A 399 67.25 -16.92 -20.82
C GLU A 399 67.43 -15.87 -19.71
N GLN A 400 68.63 -15.33 -19.53
CA GLN A 400 68.91 -14.28 -18.55
C GLN A 400 68.12 -13.01 -18.89
N ALA A 401 68.17 -12.54 -20.15
CA ALA A 401 67.40 -11.40 -20.62
C ALA A 401 65.87 -11.61 -20.46
N LYS A 402 65.37 -12.82 -20.76
CA LYS A 402 63.96 -13.19 -20.58
C LYS A 402 63.56 -13.24 -19.10
N LYS A 403 64.42 -13.74 -18.21
CA LYS A 403 64.21 -13.72 -16.74
C LYS A 403 64.17 -12.29 -16.22
N GLU A 404 65.08 -11.42 -16.66
CA GLU A 404 65.05 -9.99 -16.34
C GLU A 404 63.79 -9.29 -16.86
N GLU A 405 63.34 -9.56 -18.09
CA GLU A 405 62.15 -8.95 -18.66
C GLU A 405 60.89 -9.36 -17.88
N MET A 406 60.77 -10.64 -17.54
CA MET A 406 59.70 -11.15 -16.68
C MET A 406 59.76 -10.53 -15.27
N TRP A 407 60.95 -10.37 -14.69
CA TRP A 407 61.11 -9.70 -13.39
C TRP A 407 60.72 -8.22 -13.43
N LYS A 408 61.08 -7.50 -14.51
CA LYS A 408 60.67 -6.11 -14.76
C LYS A 408 59.14 -5.99 -14.92
N LYS A 409 58.48 -6.98 -15.56
CA LYS A 409 57.01 -7.07 -15.66
C LYS A 409 56.36 -7.33 -14.29
N VAL A 410 56.88 -8.27 -13.50
CA VAL A 410 56.39 -8.56 -12.14
C VAL A 410 56.54 -7.35 -11.21
N ILE A 411 57.64 -6.60 -11.29
CA ILE A 411 57.82 -5.36 -10.52
C ILE A 411 56.82 -4.28 -10.93
N LYS A 412 56.56 -4.10 -12.24
CA LYS A 412 55.53 -3.16 -12.72
C LYS A 412 54.14 -3.52 -12.22
N TYR A 413 53.71 -4.76 -12.47
CA TYR A 413 52.40 -5.25 -12.02
C TYR A 413 52.22 -5.16 -10.50
N ARG A 414 53.29 -5.41 -9.72
CA ARG A 414 53.24 -5.21 -8.27
C ARG A 414 53.09 -3.74 -7.86
N LYS A 415 53.65 -2.79 -8.60
CA LYS A 415 53.41 -1.36 -8.37
C LYS A 415 51.99 -0.97 -8.71
N GLU A 416 51.52 -1.35 -9.90
CA GLU A 416 50.15 -1.12 -10.39
C GLU A 416 49.11 -1.65 -9.37
N LEU A 417 49.36 -2.82 -8.78
CA LEU A 417 48.50 -3.39 -7.72
C LEU A 417 48.62 -2.63 -6.38
N CYS A 418 49.79 -2.13 -6.00
CA CYS A 418 49.94 -1.30 -4.80
C CYS A 418 49.26 0.07 -4.97
N GLU A 419 49.37 0.68 -6.14
CA GLU A 419 48.69 1.93 -6.51
C GLU A 419 47.16 1.74 -6.44
N GLN A 420 46.62 0.67 -7.03
CA GLN A 420 45.20 0.28 -6.88
C GLN A 420 44.77 0.07 -5.43
N MET A 421 45.58 -0.61 -4.61
CA MET A 421 45.29 -0.80 -3.18
C MET A 421 45.36 0.49 -2.35
N GLU A 422 46.08 1.52 -2.81
CA GLU A 422 46.13 2.83 -2.16
C GLU A 422 44.94 3.71 -2.59
N ASP A 423 44.58 3.67 -3.88
CA ASP A 423 43.36 4.32 -4.40
C ASP A 423 42.09 3.76 -3.76
N GLU A 424 41.90 2.42 -3.72
CA GLU A 424 40.76 1.76 -3.05
C GLU A 424 40.64 2.17 -1.57
N ARG A 425 41.76 2.33 -0.87
CA ARG A 425 41.77 2.76 0.54
C ARG A 425 41.38 4.23 0.68
N LEU A 426 41.78 5.07 -0.26
CA LEU A 426 41.49 6.49 -0.27
C LEU A 426 40.04 6.76 -0.67
N GLU A 427 39.47 5.96 -1.58
CA GLU A 427 38.02 5.94 -1.85
C GLU A 427 37.24 5.46 -0.62
N GLN A 428 37.63 4.34 0.00
CA GLN A 428 37.01 3.85 1.24
C GLN A 428 37.16 4.80 2.45
N GLN A 429 38.11 5.73 2.42
CA GLN A 429 38.21 6.81 3.41
C GLN A 429 37.23 7.94 3.06
N ARG A 430 37.19 8.38 1.80
CA ARG A 430 36.22 9.37 1.31
C ARG A 430 34.77 8.94 1.49
N GLU A 431 34.43 7.68 1.24
CA GLU A 431 33.10 7.13 1.50
C GLU A 431 32.74 7.23 2.98
N LYS A 432 33.65 6.84 3.89
CA LYS A 432 33.43 6.94 5.33
C LYS A 432 33.35 8.38 5.83
N GLU A 433 34.10 9.30 5.22
CA GLU A 433 34.02 10.73 5.49
C GLU A 433 32.69 11.32 5.01
N LEU A 434 32.24 10.94 3.80
CA LEU A 434 30.93 11.32 3.25
C LEU A 434 29.78 10.76 4.09
N ASP A 435 29.79 9.47 4.44
CA ASP A 435 28.76 8.86 5.30
C ASP A 435 28.70 9.56 6.67
N ASN A 436 29.84 9.85 7.31
CA ASN A 436 29.88 10.59 8.56
C ASN A 436 29.41 12.05 8.43
N ALA A 437 29.71 12.70 7.29
CA ALA A 437 29.30 14.07 7.01
C ALA A 437 27.82 14.19 6.60
N LEU A 438 27.22 13.12 6.07
CA LEU A 438 25.81 13.05 5.70
C LEU A 438 24.92 12.60 6.87
N GLN A 439 25.31 11.56 7.62
CA GLN A 439 24.48 11.02 8.71
C GLN A 439 24.26 12.02 9.84
N LYS A 440 25.31 12.71 10.31
CA LYS A 440 25.24 13.60 11.48
C LYS A 440 24.25 14.75 11.32
N PRO A 441 24.36 15.63 10.30
CA PRO A 441 23.39 16.72 10.12
C PRO A 441 22.00 16.19 9.75
N CYS A 442 21.88 15.05 9.07
CA CYS A 442 20.58 14.48 8.73
C CYS A 442 19.75 14.12 9.98
N VAL A 443 20.37 13.51 10.99
CA VAL A 443 19.69 13.18 12.26
C VAL A 443 19.33 14.44 13.05
N GLU A 444 20.24 15.41 13.17
CA GLU A 444 19.98 16.68 13.86
C GLU A 444 18.85 17.49 13.18
N GLU A 445 18.79 17.46 11.84
CA GLU A 445 17.69 18.02 11.06
C GLU A 445 16.37 17.27 11.26
N GLU A 446 16.38 15.94 11.34
CA GLU A 446 15.17 15.12 11.54
C GLU A 446 14.58 15.29 12.94
N ASP A 447 15.43 15.31 13.98
CA ASP A 447 15.04 15.65 15.37
C ASP A 447 14.40 17.05 15.43
N SER A 448 15.03 18.04 14.78
CA SER A 448 14.52 19.42 14.75
C SER A 448 13.12 19.49 14.11
N LYS A 449 12.93 18.86 12.94
CA LYS A 449 11.64 18.79 12.24
C LYS A 449 10.58 18.04 13.05
N PHE A 450 10.98 17.03 13.83
CA PHE A 450 10.09 16.33 14.75
C PHE A 450 9.61 17.25 15.89
N PHE A 451 10.52 18.00 16.53
CA PHE A 451 10.13 18.90 17.62
C PHE A 451 9.33 20.11 17.15
N GLU A 452 9.64 20.69 15.99
CA GLU A 452 8.81 21.72 15.34
C GLU A 452 7.37 21.23 15.12
N TYR A 453 7.21 20.03 14.55
CA TYR A 453 5.88 19.45 14.33
C TYR A 453 5.19 19.05 15.65
N ALA A 454 5.94 18.58 16.65
CA ALA A 454 5.42 18.33 17.98
C ALA A 454 4.87 19.62 18.63
N GLU A 455 5.53 20.76 18.41
CA GLU A 455 5.02 22.04 18.90
C GLU A 455 3.80 22.53 18.10
N GLU A 456 3.79 22.41 16.76
CA GLU A 456 2.58 22.68 15.95
C GLU A 456 1.37 21.90 16.52
N VAL A 457 1.55 20.60 16.78
CA VAL A 457 0.53 19.69 17.31
C VAL A 457 0.11 20.04 18.74
N LEU A 458 1.06 20.35 19.63
CA LEU A 458 0.76 20.80 21.00
C LEU A 458 0.02 22.15 21.01
N GLN A 459 0.42 23.11 20.18
CA GLN A 459 -0.26 24.39 20.06
C GLN A 459 -1.70 24.20 19.52
N LEU A 460 -1.89 23.34 18.52
CA LEU A 460 -3.23 23.03 17.98
C LEU A 460 -4.14 22.37 19.01
N ALA A 461 -3.60 21.46 19.85
CA ALA A 461 -4.35 20.87 20.96
C ALA A 461 -4.74 21.92 22.01
N LYS A 462 -3.76 22.73 22.48
CA LYS A 462 -3.98 23.80 23.47
C LYS A 462 -4.98 24.85 22.99
N LYS A 463 -4.86 25.35 21.75
CA LYS A 463 -5.77 26.33 21.13
C LYS A 463 -7.23 25.84 21.04
N LYS A 464 -7.44 24.51 21.02
CA LYS A 464 -8.76 23.88 21.00
C LYS A 464 -9.23 23.36 22.37
N GLY A 465 -8.50 23.63 23.46
CA GLY A 465 -8.85 23.16 24.81
C GLY A 465 -8.76 21.63 25.01
N ARG A 466 -7.93 20.94 24.21
CA ARG A 466 -7.77 19.48 24.26
C ARG A 466 -6.69 19.06 25.24
N THR A 467 -6.76 17.81 25.71
CA THR A 467 -5.76 17.23 26.60
C THR A 467 -4.45 16.95 25.85
N THR A 468 -3.33 17.52 26.31
CA THR A 468 -2.02 17.36 25.67
C THR A 468 -1.29 16.05 26.04
N ILE A 469 -1.74 15.38 27.10
CA ILE A 469 -1.16 14.14 27.66
C ILE A 469 -0.85 13.04 26.61
N PRO A 470 -1.69 12.76 25.59
CA PRO A 470 -1.35 11.77 24.56
C PRO A 470 -0.14 12.17 23.73
N ILE A 471 0.00 13.46 23.43
CA ILE A 471 1.06 14.03 22.58
C ILE A 471 2.36 14.10 23.36
N GLU A 472 2.32 14.59 24.60
CA GLU A 472 3.45 14.63 25.54
C GLU A 472 4.08 13.24 25.73
N ARG A 473 3.24 12.18 25.80
CA ARG A 473 3.72 10.79 25.87
C ARG A 473 4.51 10.34 24.65
N VAL A 474 4.12 10.78 23.44
CA VAL A 474 4.87 10.47 22.21
C VAL A 474 6.21 11.22 22.17
N ILE A 475 6.24 12.47 22.61
CA ILE A 475 7.47 13.26 22.71
C ILE A 475 8.46 12.60 23.68
N VAL A 476 8.00 12.18 24.87
CA VAL A 476 8.84 11.47 25.87
C VAL A 476 9.31 10.10 25.35
N LYS A 477 8.47 9.38 24.59
CA LYS A 477 8.87 8.14 23.91
C LYS A 477 10.00 8.42 22.92
N TYR A 478 9.85 9.42 22.05
CA TYR A 478 10.86 9.80 21.06
C TYR A 478 12.20 10.21 21.68
N MET A 479 12.17 11.10 22.68
CA MET A 479 13.38 11.54 23.40
C MET A 479 14.16 10.38 24.03
N LYS A 480 13.45 9.31 24.43
CA LYS A 480 14.06 8.08 24.96
C LYS A 480 14.57 7.16 23.84
N GLU A 481 13.85 7.03 22.73
CA GLU A 481 14.26 6.18 21.60
C GLU A 481 15.50 6.74 20.88
N MET A 482 15.62 8.07 20.77
CA MET A 482 16.79 8.76 20.19
C MET A 482 17.88 9.13 21.22
N ASN A 483 17.73 8.75 22.49
CA ASN A 483 18.64 9.07 23.61
C ASN A 483 18.92 10.58 23.85
N ILE A 484 18.07 11.47 23.32
CA ILE A 484 18.20 12.94 23.44
C ILE A 484 18.15 13.38 24.91
N THR A 485 17.41 12.66 25.75
CA THR A 485 17.40 12.86 27.21
C THR A 485 18.01 11.66 27.94
N GLY A 486 19.30 11.73 28.22
CA GLY A 486 19.95 10.83 29.19
C GLY A 486 19.33 10.97 30.60
N ASP A 487 19.28 9.87 31.36
CA ASP A 487 18.43 9.67 32.55
C ASP A 487 18.41 10.82 33.57
N LYS A 488 17.47 11.76 33.40
CA LYS A 488 17.27 12.93 34.27
C LYS A 488 15.79 13.28 34.50
N HIS A 489 14.94 12.27 34.67
CA HIS A 489 13.60 12.46 35.24
C HIS A 489 13.06 11.23 36.00
N GLU A 490 13.85 10.72 36.94
CA GLU A 490 13.23 10.29 38.19
C GLU A 490 12.75 11.55 38.95
N GLN A 491 11.63 11.42 39.67
CA GLN A 491 10.94 12.50 40.40
C GLN A 491 10.28 13.54 39.44
N GLN A 492 9.02 13.97 39.63
CA GLN A 492 8.09 13.77 40.75
C GLN A 492 6.71 13.25 40.27
N THR A 493 6.47 11.94 40.34
CA THR A 493 5.12 11.38 40.27
C THR A 493 4.47 11.41 41.66
N ASN A 494 3.77 12.50 41.98
CA ASN A 494 2.97 12.59 43.22
C ASN A 494 1.91 11.47 43.26
N PRO A 495 1.99 10.50 44.19
CA PRO A 495 1.05 9.39 44.23
C PRO A 495 -0.22 9.81 44.98
N CYS A 496 -1.16 10.43 44.25
CA CYS A 496 -2.50 10.72 44.77
C CYS A 496 -3.25 9.42 45.10
N LYS A 497 -3.09 8.96 46.35
CA LYS A 497 -3.77 7.79 46.93
C LYS A 497 -5.26 8.08 47.18
N SER A 498 -6.07 8.17 46.12
CA SER A 498 -7.53 8.04 46.22
C SER A 498 -7.91 6.56 46.19
N THR A 499 -7.79 5.88 47.33
CA THR A 499 -8.17 4.47 47.48
C THR A 499 -9.70 4.29 47.37
N ILE A 500 -10.20 4.03 46.16
CA ILE A 500 -11.52 3.45 45.94
C ILE A 500 -11.36 1.93 45.87
N SER A 501 -11.55 1.27 47.02
CA SER A 501 -11.50 -0.18 47.15
C SER A 501 -12.77 -0.82 46.57
N LEU A 502 -12.76 -1.13 45.27
CA LEU A 502 -13.80 -1.96 44.65
C LEU A 502 -13.63 -3.43 45.10
N ASP A 503 -14.52 -3.87 45.97
CA ASP A 503 -14.40 -5.12 46.73
C ASP A 503 -14.74 -6.37 45.90
N MET A 504 -13.78 -6.79 45.06
CA MET A 504 -13.88 -7.95 44.15
C MET A 504 -13.81 -9.32 44.87
N LYS A 505 -14.37 -9.44 46.08
CA LYS A 505 -14.38 -10.66 46.90
C LYS A 505 -15.80 -11.20 47.18
N LYS A 506 -16.67 -11.30 46.16
CA LYS A 506 -17.98 -11.97 46.34
C LYS A 506 -18.63 -12.64 45.12
N LEU A 507 -17.89 -13.03 44.08
CA LEU A 507 -18.49 -13.77 42.95
C LEU A 507 -17.53 -14.73 42.21
N GLN A 508 -17.24 -15.89 42.81
CA GLN A 508 -17.11 -17.17 42.08
C GLN A 508 -17.08 -18.37 43.05
N LYS A 509 -18.19 -19.12 43.12
CA LYS A 509 -18.23 -20.46 43.71
C LYS A 509 -17.87 -21.49 42.63
N SER A 510 -16.58 -21.77 42.45
CA SER A 510 -16.12 -22.88 41.59
C SER A 510 -15.66 -24.08 42.44
N LYS A 511 -16.19 -25.25 42.09
CA LYS A 511 -16.11 -26.50 42.84
C LYS A 511 -14.67 -26.99 42.99
N ASN A 512 -14.23 -27.27 44.22
CA ASN A 512 -13.20 -28.29 44.49
C ASN A 512 -13.42 -28.89 45.88
N LYS A 513 -13.95 -30.12 45.92
CA LYS A 513 -14.06 -30.95 47.14
C LYS A 513 -13.11 -32.15 47.00
N PRO A 514 -11.93 -32.16 47.64
CA PRO A 514 -11.20 -33.40 47.86
C PRO A 514 -11.93 -34.21 48.95
N CYS A 515 -12.35 -35.44 48.64
CA CYS A 515 -13.04 -36.29 49.60
C CYS A 515 -12.05 -37.28 50.26
N ARG A 516 -11.74 -37.08 51.55
CA ARG A 516 -10.97 -38.02 52.38
C ARG A 516 -11.28 -37.85 53.89
N CYS A 517 -12.06 -38.77 54.43
CA CYS A 517 -12.24 -39.22 55.84
C CYS A 517 -13.40 -40.23 55.79
N PHE A 518 -13.22 -41.56 55.74
CA PHE A 518 -12.62 -42.50 56.70
C PHE A 518 -13.40 -42.64 58.02
N HIS A 519 -13.57 -43.89 58.48
CA HIS A 519 -14.47 -44.44 59.54
C HIS A 519 -15.88 -44.84 59.04
N SER A 520 -16.48 -45.96 59.50
CA SER A 520 -15.91 -47.16 60.16
C SER A 520 -16.93 -48.30 60.25
N LYS A 521 -16.45 -49.56 60.16
CA LYS A 521 -16.98 -50.80 60.76
C LYS A 521 -18.48 -50.88 61.09
N ALA A 522 -19.24 -51.63 60.29
CA ALA A 522 -20.17 -52.67 60.74
C ALA A 522 -20.37 -53.66 59.58
#